data_AF-A0A949TCE5-F1
#
_entry.id   AF-A0A949TCE5-F1
#
_cell.length_a   1.000
_cell.length_b   1.000
_cell.length_c   1.000
_cell.angle_alpha   90.00
_cell.angle_beta   90.00
_cell.angle_gamma   90.00
#
_symmetry.space_group_name_H-M   'P 1'
#
loop_
_entity.id
_entity.type
_entity.pdbx_description
1 polymer ?
#
loop_
_entity_poly.entity_id
_entity_poly.type
_entity_poly.pdbx_seq_one_letter_code
_entity_poly.pdbx_strand_id
1 'polypeptide(L)' 'MFGIKEWRQTKFYQEVELETKLEIALRLLNMGLDFSVEQIAQALDLKVEVVRKAIEKQSGGES' A
#
# COMPACT_ATOMS: atom_id res chain seq x y z
N MET A 1 -7.66 -5.73 -29.51
CA MET A 1 -6.52 -4.83 -29.25
C MET A 1 -6.49 -4.64 -27.76
N PHE A 2 -5.49 -5.19 -27.08
CA PHE A 2 -5.49 -5.30 -25.61
C PHE A 2 -5.24 -3.91 -25.00
N GLY A 3 -6.28 -3.30 -24.42
CA GLY A 3 -6.24 -1.91 -23.96
C GLY A 3 -5.69 -1.76 -22.53
N ILE A 4 -5.28 -0.55 -22.17
CA ILE A 4 -4.83 -0.19 -20.80
C ILE A 4 -5.90 -0.55 -19.74
N LYS A 5 -7.19 -0.54 -20.12
CA LYS A 5 -8.30 -0.93 -19.24
C LYS A 5 -8.32 -2.43 -18.95
N GLU A 6 -7.96 -3.28 -19.91
CA GLU A 6 -7.82 -4.74 -19.71
C GLU A 6 -6.59 -5.06 -18.87
N TRP A 7 -5.46 -4.36 -19.08
CA TRP A 7 -4.28 -4.45 -18.21
C TRP A 7 -4.62 -4.17 -16.75
N ARG A 8 -5.43 -3.14 -16.46
CA ARG A 8 -5.88 -2.82 -15.10
C ARG A 8 -6.72 -3.91 -14.43
N GLN A 9 -7.36 -4.79 -15.22
CA GLN A 9 -8.13 -5.91 -14.68
C GLN A 9 -7.29 -7.16 -14.41
N THR A 10 -6.06 -7.21 -14.92
CA THR A 10 -5.16 -8.32 -14.62
C THR A 10 -4.86 -8.36 -13.12
N LYS A 11 -4.73 -9.57 -12.57
CA LYS A 11 -4.33 -9.76 -11.17
C LYS A 11 -3.01 -9.05 -10.86
N PHE A 12 -2.07 -9.15 -11.80
CA PHE A 12 -0.77 -8.50 -11.74
C PHE A 12 -0.88 -6.98 -11.51
N TYR A 13 -1.73 -6.26 -12.26
CA TYR A 13 -1.85 -4.81 -12.08
C TYR A 13 -2.44 -4.45 -10.72
N GLN A 14 -3.40 -5.23 -10.23
CA GLN A 14 -3.98 -5.02 -8.90
C GLN A 14 -2.98 -5.28 -7.77
N GLU A 15 -2.12 -6.29 -7.94
CA GLU A 15 -1.03 -6.60 -7.00
C GLU A 15 0.02 -5.49 -6.99
N VAL A 16 0.48 -5.04 -8.15
CA VAL A 16 1.46 -3.95 -8.28
C VAL A 16 0.89 -2.63 -7.76
N GLU A 17 -0.37 -2.32 -8.02
CA GLU A 17 -1.02 -1.12 -7.48
C GLU A 17 -1.09 -1.17 -5.94
N LEU A 18 -1.43 -2.33 -5.39
CA LEU A 18 -1.48 -2.54 -3.94
C LEU A 18 -0.09 -2.39 -3.30
N GLU A 19 0.93 -3.03 -3.87
CA GLU A 19 2.33 -2.93 -3.40
C GLU A 19 2.83 -1.49 -3.46
N THR A 20 2.53 -0.77 -4.56
CA THR A 20 2.91 0.64 -4.72
C THR A 20 2.25 1.52 -3.67
N LYS A 21 0.95 1.36 -3.42
CA LYS A 21 0.24 2.10 -2.37
C LYS A 21 0.82 1.81 -0.99
N LEU A 22 1.18 0.56 -0.69
CA LEU A 22 1.81 0.20 0.58
C LEU A 22 3.23 0.74 0.72
N GLU A 23 4.03 0.76 -0.33
CA GLU A 23 5.35 1.39 -0.28
C GLU A 23 5.23 2.90 0.01
N ILE A 24 4.26 3.57 -0.61
CA ILE A 24 3.95 4.98 -0.32
C ILE A 24 3.52 5.16 1.14
N ALA A 25 2.64 4.30 1.66
CA ALA A 25 2.23 4.31 3.07
C ALA A 25 3.43 4.27 4.01
N LEU A 26 4.34 3.34 3.78
CA LEU A 26 5.54 3.14 4.62
C LEU A 26 6.52 4.31 4.49
N ARG A 27 6.69 4.87 3.28
CA ARG A 27 7.53 6.06 3.07
C ARG A 27 6.96 7.29 3.77
N LEU A 28 5.64 7.48 3.75
CA LEU A 28 4.96 8.58 4.45
C LEU A 28 5.17 8.49 5.97
N LEU A 29 5.11 7.28 6.54
CA LEU A 29 5.43 7.04 7.95
C LEU A 29 6.91 7.31 8.25
N ASN A 30 7.81 6.84 7.38
CA ASN A 30 9.25 7.04 7.56
C ASN A 30 9.70 8.51 7.41
N MET A 31 8.90 9.34 6.73
CA MET A 31 9.13 10.79 6.68
C MET A 31 8.80 11.52 7.99
N GLY A 32 8.37 10.80 9.04
CA GLY A 32 8.07 11.39 10.35
C GLY A 32 6.80 12.24 10.36
N LEU A 33 5.93 12.02 9.38
CA LEU A 33 4.60 12.63 9.36
C LEU A 33 3.74 11.84 10.34
N ASP A 34 3.08 12.52 11.28
CA ASP A 34 2.14 11.96 12.28
C ASP A 34 0.85 11.37 11.65
N PHE A 35 0.97 10.64 10.54
CA PHE A 35 -0.13 9.95 9.92
C PHE A 35 -0.41 8.64 10.67
N SER A 36 -1.59 8.57 11.28
CA SER A 36 -2.10 7.31 11.85
C SER A 36 -2.43 6.30 10.75
N VAL A 37 -2.34 5.00 11.06
CA VAL A 37 -2.66 3.89 10.14
C VAL A 37 -4.01 4.08 9.46
N GLU A 38 -5.00 4.60 10.20
CA GLU A 38 -6.34 4.89 9.70
C GLU A 38 -6.38 6.03 8.67
N GLN A 39 -5.58 7.08 8.88
CA GLN A 39 -5.49 8.19 7.93
C GLN A 39 -4.80 7.76 6.64
N ILE A 40 -3.78 6.91 6.74
CA ILE A 40 -3.08 6.36 5.59
C ILE A 40 -3.99 5.44 4.79
N ALA A 41 -4.73 4.56 5.49
CA ALA A 41 -5.73 3.71 4.89
C ALA A 41 -6.79 4.51 4.12
N GLN A 42 -7.28 5.59 4.72
CA GLN A 42 -8.25 6.49 4.07
C GLN A 42 -7.63 7.24 2.88
N ALA A 43 -6.41 7.76 3.01
CA ALA A 43 -5.74 8.52 1.94
C ALA A 43 -5.39 7.66 0.72
N LEU A 44 -5.10 6.37 0.94
CA LEU A 44 -4.72 5.42 -0.11
C LEU A 44 -5.87 4.54 -0.59
N ASP A 45 -7.08 4.74 -0.06
CA ASP A 45 -8.25 3.90 -0.29
C ASP A 45 -7.94 2.40 -0.04
N LEU A 46 -7.25 2.13 1.06
CA LEU A 46 -6.86 0.80 1.50
C LEU A 46 -7.60 0.42 2.78
N LYS A 47 -7.71 -0.89 3.03
CA LYS A 47 -8.18 -1.38 4.32
C LYS A 47 -7.11 -1.17 5.38
N VAL A 48 -7.52 -0.70 6.57
CA VAL A 48 -6.65 -0.49 7.73
C VAL A 48 -5.82 -1.73 8.06
N GLU A 49 -6.43 -2.91 7.96
CA GLU A 49 -5.75 -4.20 8.21
C GLU A 49 -4.56 -4.43 7.27
N VAL A 50 -4.66 -4.01 6.01
CA VAL A 50 -3.61 -4.19 5.01
C VAL A 50 -2.44 -3.25 5.31
N VAL A 51 -2.75 -1.99 5.65
CA VAL A 51 -1.74 -1.00 6.04
C VAL A 51 -1.03 -1.45 7.33
N ARG A 52 -1.79 -1.90 8.34
CA ARG A 52 -1.23 -2.43 9.59
C ARG A 52 -0.29 -3.61 9.33
N LYS A 53 -0.73 -4.59 8.53
CA LYS A 53 0.08 -5.76 8.19
C LYS A 53 1.35 -5.38 7.43
N ALA A 54 1.30 -4.35 6.58
CA ALA A 54 2.48 -3.86 5.86
C ALA A 54 3.49 -3.19 6.80
N ILE A 55 3.01 -2.40 7.77
CA ILE A 55 3.85 -1.81 8.82
C ILE A 55 4.49 -2.90 9.68
N GLU A 56 3.70 -3.88 10.13
CA GLU A 56 4.20 -5.02 10.92
C GLU A 56 5.24 -5.84 10.15
N LYS A 57 5.05 -6.04 8.83
CA LYS A 57 6.03 -6.70 7.96
C LYS A 57 7.30 -5.87 7.79
N GLN A 58 7.20 -4.53 7.73
CA GLN A 58 8.36 -3.64 7.66
C GLN A 58 9.15 -3.66 8.97
N SER A 59 8.47 -3.65 10.13
CA SER A 59 9.13 -3.71 11.44
C SER A 59 9.64 -5.10 11.83
N GLY A 60 9.06 -6.16 11.26
CA GLY A 60 9.41 -7.56 11.55
C GLY A 60 10.46 -8.16 10.61
N GLY A 61 11.04 -7.38 9.70
CA GLY A 61 12.05 -7.82 8.72
C GLY A 61 13.51 -7.68 9.18
N GLU A 62 13.75 -7.21 10.40
CA GLU A 62 15.09 -7.10 11.00
C GLU A 62 15.23 -8.09 12.18
N SER A 63 15.44 -9.38 11.87
CA SER A 63 16.02 -10.39 12.76
C SER A 63 16.54 -11.58 11.96
#